data_AF-A0A9N9AUM6-F1
#
_entry.id   AF-A0A9N9AUM6-F1
#
_cell.length_a   1.000
_cell.length_b   1.000
_cell.length_c   1.000
_cell.angle_alpha   90.00
_cell.angle_beta   90.00
_cell.angle_gamma   90.00
#
_symmetry.space_group_name_H-M   'P 1'
#
loop_
_entity.id
_entity.type
_entity.pdbx_description
1 polymer ?
#
loop_
_entity_poly.entity_id
_entity_poly.type
_entity_poly.pdbx_seq_one_letter_code
_entity_poly.pdbx_strand_id
1 'polypeptide(L)'
;MADAAADVTDSILYGVEVASHAVEAIDSEKEDKILKEDIEELLKFQTALAESIADVGEKMTSVDEKIVGANDKVELVIEKVSEMQNTIEKVSEMQITMQNLMNNQKNEKSNQDKIDIIFNESLLPFEYYEEADEPPRSDRLRKFIHGHREPFTSGNIIPEQYKSLVNRAVDQNPGRRPIFSKMLTDLKDIFNNYTQHPISRSGSLNNGRPPLPPPVRKLTVHTIAAADEDCAIDFNSINSMSLEKAIDEHKKNSTDKNSLLNLNQEYLKVSL
;
A
#
# COMPACT_ATOMS: atom_id res chain seq x y z
N MET A 1 -77.45 -95.65 -66.61
CA MET A 1 -77.53 -94.61 -65.54
C MET A 1 -76.16 -94.14 -65.04
N ALA A 2 -75.02 -94.60 -65.58
CA ALA A 2 -73.69 -94.17 -65.12
C ALA A 2 -73.05 -93.04 -65.96
N ASP A 3 -73.60 -92.72 -67.13
CA ASP A 3 -72.92 -91.88 -68.13
C ASP A 3 -73.23 -90.37 -68.01
N ALA A 4 -74.17 -89.97 -67.16
CA ALA A 4 -74.51 -88.56 -66.90
C ALA A 4 -73.80 -87.99 -65.65
N ALA A 5 -73.06 -88.82 -64.91
CA ALA A 5 -72.41 -88.41 -63.66
C ALA A 5 -71.00 -87.83 -63.87
N ALA A 6 -70.32 -88.19 -64.98
CA ALA A 6 -68.94 -87.76 -65.25
C ALA A 6 -68.85 -86.34 -65.84
N ASP A 7 -69.83 -85.90 -66.63
CA ASP A 7 -69.85 -84.57 -67.27
C ASP A 7 -70.14 -83.44 -66.26
N VAL A 8 -70.94 -83.74 -65.24
CA VAL A 8 -71.25 -82.80 -64.15
C VAL A 8 -70.05 -82.61 -63.21
N THR A 9 -69.20 -83.62 -63.03
CA THR A 9 -68.06 -83.54 -62.11
C THR A 9 -66.90 -82.72 -62.66
N ASP A 10 -66.61 -82.75 -63.97
CA ASP A 10 -65.54 -81.95 -64.57
C ASP A 10 -65.91 -80.45 -64.65
N SER A 11 -67.18 -80.13 -64.92
CA SER A 11 -67.65 -78.74 -64.93
C SER A 11 -67.66 -78.10 -63.53
N ILE A 12 -67.98 -78.89 -62.49
CA ILE A 12 -67.90 -78.44 -61.09
C ILE A 12 -66.43 -78.26 -60.65
N LEU A 13 -65.53 -79.18 -61.04
CA LEU A 13 -64.12 -79.11 -60.66
C LEU A 13 -63.44 -77.86 -61.26
N TYR A 14 -63.71 -77.55 -62.53
CA TYR A 14 -63.20 -76.35 -63.20
C TYR A 14 -63.77 -75.05 -62.59
N GLY A 15 -65.05 -75.05 -62.19
CA GLY A 15 -65.68 -73.92 -61.49
C GLY A 15 -65.09 -73.66 -60.10
N VAL A 16 -64.70 -74.72 -59.38
CA VAL A 16 -64.05 -74.61 -58.05
C VAL A 16 -62.63 -74.06 -58.17
N GLU A 17 -61.88 -74.45 -59.19
CA GLU A 17 -60.49 -74.01 -59.39
C GLU A 17 -60.39 -72.53 -59.82
N VAL A 18 -61.33 -72.08 -60.67
CA VAL A 18 -61.48 -70.65 -61.05
C VAL A 18 -61.95 -69.81 -59.86
N ALA A 19 -62.85 -70.33 -59.04
CA ALA A 19 -63.28 -69.65 -57.81
C ALA A 19 -62.15 -69.55 -56.78
N SER A 20 -61.31 -70.58 -56.66
CA SER A 20 -60.14 -70.56 -55.75
C SER A 20 -59.10 -69.52 -56.16
N HIS A 21 -58.76 -69.44 -57.45
CA HIS A 21 -57.84 -68.40 -57.96
C HIS A 21 -58.41 -66.98 -57.82
N ALA A 22 -59.72 -66.81 -57.99
CA ALA A 22 -60.37 -65.51 -57.80
C ALA A 22 -60.35 -65.08 -56.32
N VAL A 23 -60.47 -66.02 -55.37
CA VAL A 23 -60.39 -65.72 -53.93
C VAL A 23 -58.97 -65.31 -53.52
N GLU A 24 -57.93 -66.01 -54.00
CA GLU A 24 -56.52 -65.62 -53.74
C GLU A 24 -56.16 -64.25 -54.33
N ALA A 25 -56.65 -63.92 -55.53
CA ALA A 25 -56.44 -62.61 -56.13
C ALA A 25 -57.10 -61.48 -55.32
N ILE A 26 -58.29 -61.72 -54.74
CA ILE A 26 -59.00 -60.74 -53.90
C ILE A 26 -58.29 -60.52 -52.56
N ASP A 27 -57.70 -61.56 -51.98
CA ASP A 27 -56.93 -61.43 -50.74
C ASP A 27 -55.61 -60.67 -50.97
N SER A 28 -54.91 -60.93 -52.08
CA SER A 28 -53.72 -60.16 -52.48
C SER A 28 -54.01 -58.67 -52.72
N GLU A 29 -55.13 -58.34 -53.36
CA GLU A 29 -55.52 -56.94 -53.62
C GLU A 29 -55.83 -56.17 -52.32
N LYS A 30 -56.36 -56.86 -51.31
CA LYS A 30 -56.59 -56.30 -49.97
C LYS A 30 -55.29 -56.07 -49.21
N GLU A 31 -54.35 -57.01 -49.26
CA GLU A 31 -53.02 -56.85 -48.63
C GLU A 31 -52.27 -55.66 -49.21
N ASP A 32 -52.26 -55.50 -50.55
CA ASP A 32 -51.64 -54.34 -51.21
C ASP A 32 -52.30 -53.02 -50.80
N LYS A 33 -53.62 -53.02 -50.61
CA LYS A 33 -54.35 -51.85 -50.13
C LYS A 33 -53.97 -51.47 -48.70
N ILE A 34 -53.84 -52.46 -47.81
CA ILE A 34 -53.42 -52.27 -46.42
C ILE A 34 -51.97 -51.75 -46.37
N LEU A 35 -51.06 -52.37 -47.13
CA LEU A 35 -49.65 -51.95 -47.20
C LEU A 35 -49.51 -50.51 -47.68
N LYS A 36 -50.32 -50.09 -48.65
CA LYS A 36 -50.32 -48.72 -49.15
C LYS A 36 -50.79 -47.71 -48.10
N GLU A 37 -51.80 -48.08 -47.31
CA GLU A 37 -52.32 -47.25 -46.21
C GLU A 37 -51.29 -47.13 -45.07
N ASP A 38 -50.63 -48.23 -44.70
CA ASP A 38 -49.57 -48.25 -43.69
C ASP A 38 -48.37 -47.37 -44.11
N ILE A 39 -47.96 -47.41 -45.38
CA ILE A 39 -46.90 -46.55 -45.91
C ILE A 39 -47.30 -45.07 -45.84
N GLU A 40 -48.56 -44.73 -46.12
CA GLU A 40 -49.05 -43.36 -46.04
C GLU A 40 -49.07 -42.85 -44.59
N GLU A 41 -49.53 -43.66 -43.63
CA GLU A 41 -49.45 -43.32 -42.20
C GLU A 41 -48.00 -43.14 -41.73
N LEU A 42 -47.09 -44.02 -42.17
CA LEU A 42 -45.67 -43.92 -41.85
C LEU A 42 -45.07 -42.60 -42.35
N LEU A 43 -45.44 -42.16 -43.56
CA LEU A 43 -44.99 -40.88 -44.12
C LEU A 43 -45.55 -39.68 -43.34
N LYS A 44 -46.82 -39.73 -42.92
CA LYS A 44 -47.39 -38.69 -42.03
C LYS A 44 -46.64 -38.62 -40.71
N PHE A 45 -46.33 -39.78 -40.11
CA PHE A 45 -45.58 -39.84 -38.87
C PHE A 45 -44.16 -39.26 -39.03
N GLN A 46 -43.44 -39.63 -40.09
CA GLN A 46 -42.10 -39.09 -40.38
C GLN A 46 -42.12 -37.58 -40.58
N THR A 47 -43.15 -37.06 -41.25
CA THR A 47 -43.31 -35.61 -41.47
C THR A 47 -43.55 -34.87 -40.15
N ALA A 48 -44.47 -35.38 -39.32
CA ALA A 48 -44.75 -34.81 -38.00
C ALA A 48 -43.52 -34.87 -37.08
N LEU A 49 -42.73 -35.95 -37.15
CA LEU A 49 -41.48 -36.07 -36.39
C LEU A 49 -40.44 -35.04 -36.84
N ALA A 50 -40.26 -34.85 -38.15
CA ALA A 50 -39.33 -33.87 -38.69
C ALA A 50 -39.71 -32.43 -38.28
N GLU A 51 -41.01 -32.10 -38.34
CA GLU A 51 -41.52 -30.80 -37.91
C GLU A 51 -41.32 -30.57 -36.40
N SER A 52 -41.57 -31.60 -35.58
CA SER A 52 -41.31 -31.53 -34.13
C SER A 52 -39.84 -31.34 -33.81
N ILE A 53 -38.91 -32.00 -34.52
CA ILE A 53 -37.47 -31.83 -34.31
C ILE A 53 -37.03 -30.42 -34.73
N ALA A 54 -37.59 -29.88 -35.81
CA ALA A 54 -37.30 -28.51 -36.26
C ALA A 54 -37.77 -27.45 -35.23
N ASP A 55 -39.00 -27.58 -34.71
CA ASP A 55 -39.53 -26.69 -33.66
C ASP A 55 -38.67 -26.75 -32.37
N VAL A 56 -38.24 -27.95 -31.97
CA VAL A 56 -37.32 -28.12 -30.83
C VAL A 56 -35.97 -27.47 -31.12
N GLY A 57 -35.43 -27.62 -32.34
CA GLY A 57 -34.18 -26.99 -32.76
C GLY A 57 -34.24 -25.47 -32.68
N GLU A 58 -35.31 -24.84 -33.18
CA GLU A 58 -35.51 -23.39 -33.12
C GLU A 58 -35.58 -22.89 -31.68
N LYS A 59 -36.35 -23.58 -30.82
CA LYS A 59 -36.41 -23.27 -29.38
C LYS A 59 -35.05 -23.40 -28.68
N MET A 60 -34.27 -24.41 -29.03
CA MET A 60 -32.91 -24.60 -28.49
C MET A 60 -32.01 -23.41 -28.84
N THR A 61 -32.02 -22.96 -30.10
CA THR A 61 -31.21 -21.79 -30.53
C THR A 61 -31.62 -20.50 -29.79
N SER A 62 -32.92 -20.28 -29.59
CA SER A 62 -33.40 -19.13 -28.80
C SER A 62 -32.96 -19.19 -27.32
N VAL A 63 -32.86 -20.40 -26.75
CA VAL A 63 -32.37 -20.59 -25.38
C VAL A 63 -30.87 -20.32 -25.30
N ASP A 64 -30.08 -20.81 -26.26
CA ASP A 64 -28.63 -20.57 -26.31
C ASP A 64 -28.30 -19.08 -26.39
N GLU A 65 -28.99 -18.31 -27.26
CA GLU A 65 -28.81 -16.86 -27.35
C GLU A 65 -29.11 -16.15 -26.02
N LYS A 66 -30.16 -16.58 -25.30
CA LYS A 66 -30.51 -16.00 -23.99
C LYS A 66 -29.47 -16.35 -22.92
N ILE A 67 -28.90 -17.56 -22.97
CA ILE A 67 -27.84 -17.99 -22.05
C ILE A 67 -26.58 -17.15 -22.28
N VAL A 68 -26.17 -16.96 -23.55
CA VAL A 68 -25.02 -16.11 -23.90
C VAL A 68 -25.23 -14.68 -23.39
N GLY A 69 -26.38 -14.07 -23.68
CA GLY A 69 -26.68 -12.71 -23.21
C GLY A 69 -26.81 -12.57 -21.69
N ALA A 70 -27.13 -13.66 -20.96
CA ALA A 70 -27.11 -13.67 -19.51
C ALA A 70 -25.68 -13.75 -18.97
N ASN A 71 -24.79 -14.53 -19.60
CA ASN A 71 -23.39 -14.60 -19.23
C ASN A 71 -22.67 -13.25 -19.37
N ASP A 72 -22.89 -12.53 -20.47
CA ASP A 72 -22.30 -11.19 -20.67
C ASP A 72 -22.69 -10.22 -19.54
N LYS A 73 -23.95 -10.31 -19.06
CA LYS A 73 -24.42 -9.51 -17.92
C LYS A 73 -23.77 -9.92 -16.62
N VAL A 74 -23.53 -11.21 -16.40
CA VAL A 74 -22.84 -11.73 -15.21
C VAL A 74 -21.39 -11.27 -15.20
N GLU A 75 -20.70 -11.31 -16.34
CA GLU A 75 -19.31 -10.82 -16.46
C GLU A 75 -19.21 -9.33 -16.11
N LEU A 76 -20.13 -8.50 -16.63
CA LEU A 76 -20.21 -7.09 -16.29
C LEU A 76 -20.47 -6.84 -14.79
N VAL A 77 -21.27 -7.69 -14.13
CA VAL A 77 -21.52 -7.59 -12.69
C VAL A 77 -20.27 -7.96 -11.89
N ILE A 78 -19.55 -9.00 -12.30
CA ILE A 78 -18.30 -9.42 -11.66
C ILE A 78 -17.26 -8.28 -11.70
N GLU A 79 -17.11 -7.62 -12.85
CA GLU A 79 -16.20 -6.48 -13.01
C GLU A 79 -16.56 -5.33 -12.04
N LYS A 80 -17.83 -4.92 -12.01
CA LYS A 80 -18.30 -3.86 -11.11
C LYS A 80 -18.14 -4.21 -9.63
N VAL A 81 -18.35 -5.46 -9.25
CA VAL A 81 -18.14 -5.92 -7.87
C VAL A 81 -16.65 -5.87 -7.51
N SER A 82 -15.76 -6.22 -8.44
CA SER A 82 -14.31 -6.11 -8.26
C SER A 82 -13.85 -4.66 -8.07
N GLU A 83 -14.36 -3.73 -8.88
CA GLU A 83 -14.11 -2.30 -8.72
C GLU A 83 -14.60 -1.78 -7.36
N MET A 84 -15.82 -2.17 -6.97
CA MET A 84 -16.39 -1.80 -5.67
C MET A 84 -15.54 -2.33 -4.52
N GLN A 85 -15.06 -3.57 -4.58
CA GLN A 85 -14.20 -4.15 -3.55
C GLN A 85 -12.91 -3.33 -3.37
N ASN A 86 -12.26 -2.94 -4.47
CA ASN A 86 -11.06 -2.08 -4.44
C ASN A 86 -11.35 -0.72 -3.80
N THR A 87 -12.54 -0.14 -4.04
CA THR A 87 -12.91 1.14 -3.41
C THR A 87 -13.18 0.99 -1.91
N ILE A 88 -13.81 -0.10 -1.48
CA ILE A 88 -14.08 -0.40 -0.07
C ILE A 88 -12.77 -0.56 0.71
N GLU A 89 -11.79 -1.27 0.15
CA GLU A 89 -10.48 -1.45 0.76
C GLU A 89 -9.78 -0.10 0.98
N LYS A 90 -9.71 0.75 -0.05
CA LYS A 90 -9.13 2.10 0.06
C LYS A 90 -9.84 2.98 1.10
N VAL A 91 -11.17 2.92 1.16
CA VAL A 91 -11.95 3.67 2.16
C VAL A 91 -11.66 3.15 3.58
N SER A 92 -11.51 1.83 3.74
CA SER A 92 -11.17 1.20 5.03
C SER A 92 -9.76 1.61 5.51
N GLU A 93 -8.75 1.54 4.64
CA GLU A 93 -7.39 2.00 4.95
C GLU A 93 -7.36 3.47 5.37
N MET A 94 -8.11 4.32 4.65
CA MET A 94 -8.25 5.73 4.98
C MET A 94 -8.93 5.93 6.33
N GLN A 95 -9.99 5.17 6.64
CA GLN A 95 -10.68 5.22 7.93
C GLN A 95 -9.74 4.84 9.09
N ILE A 96 -8.98 3.74 8.93
CA ILE A 96 -7.99 3.32 9.94
C ILE A 96 -6.94 4.42 10.16
N THR A 97 -6.45 5.03 9.07
CA THR A 97 -5.45 6.10 9.13
C THR A 97 -5.99 7.34 9.87
N MET A 98 -7.22 7.75 9.55
CA MET A 98 -7.86 8.88 10.23
C MET A 98 -8.11 8.58 11.71
N GLN A 99 -8.55 7.37 12.05
CA GLN A 99 -8.80 6.99 13.43
C GLN A 99 -7.50 6.94 14.27
N ASN A 100 -6.40 6.46 13.68
CA ASN A 100 -5.09 6.49 14.30
C ASN A 100 -4.61 7.93 14.55
N LEU A 101 -4.81 8.84 13.59
CA LEU A 101 -4.48 10.26 13.75
C LEU A 101 -5.28 10.90 14.90
N MET A 102 -6.59 10.64 14.96
CA MET A 102 -7.47 11.18 16.01
C MET A 102 -7.18 10.61 17.39
N ASN A 103 -6.79 9.34 17.51
CA ASN A 103 -6.44 8.72 18.79
C ASN A 103 -5.10 9.25 19.34
N ASN A 104 -4.15 9.60 18.47
CA ASN A 104 -2.87 10.18 18.86
C ASN A 104 -3.00 11.63 19.38
N GLN A 105 -4.04 12.37 19.00
CA GLN A 105 -4.31 13.73 19.48
C GLN A 105 -4.62 13.81 21.00
N LYS A 106 -5.09 12.72 21.63
CA LYS A 106 -5.27 12.69 23.10
C LYS A 106 -3.95 12.85 23.86
N ASN A 107 -2.81 12.63 23.19
CA ASN A 107 -1.46 12.81 23.74
C ASN A 107 -0.80 14.14 23.31
N GLU A 108 -1.40 14.91 22.40
CA GLU A 108 -0.77 16.12 21.84
C GLU A 108 -0.69 17.26 22.85
N LYS A 109 -1.70 17.43 23.73
CA LYS A 109 -1.61 18.43 24.81
C LYS A 109 -0.40 18.15 25.72
N SER A 110 -0.19 16.88 26.07
CA SER A 110 0.97 16.42 26.85
C SER A 110 2.30 16.63 26.13
N ASN A 111 2.35 16.46 24.80
CA ASN A 111 3.58 16.67 24.03
C ASN A 111 3.88 18.16 23.81
N GLN A 112 2.86 19.00 23.58
CA GLN A 112 3.03 20.44 23.50
C GLN A 112 3.47 21.01 24.85
N ASP A 113 2.84 20.58 25.96
CA ASP A 113 3.25 20.99 27.31
C ASP A 113 4.71 20.58 27.60
N LYS A 114 5.17 19.41 27.12
CA LYS A 114 6.58 18.99 27.24
C LYS A 114 7.52 19.86 26.40
N ILE A 115 7.12 20.24 25.19
CA ILE A 115 7.88 21.16 24.34
C ILE A 115 7.97 22.52 25.03
N ASP A 116 6.86 23.04 25.53
CA ASP A 116 6.82 24.34 26.23
C ASP A 116 7.64 24.33 27.52
N ILE A 117 7.72 23.20 28.25
CA ILE A 117 8.59 23.04 29.43
C ILE A 117 10.07 23.02 29.03
N ILE A 118 10.44 22.37 27.93
CA ILE A 118 11.84 22.30 27.44
C ILE A 118 12.30 23.66 26.91
N PHE A 119 11.41 24.37 26.22
CA PHE A 119 11.66 25.70 25.64
C PHE A 119 11.06 26.83 26.48
N ASN A 120 10.89 26.63 27.79
CA ASN A 120 10.52 27.70 28.70
C ASN A 120 11.73 28.64 28.90
N GLU A 121 12.19 29.24 27.81
CA GLU A 121 13.14 30.32 27.82
C GLU A 121 12.45 31.46 28.57
N SER A 122 13.01 31.82 29.72
CA SER A 122 12.63 33.05 30.40
C SER A 122 12.88 34.16 29.38
N LEU A 123 11.80 34.68 28.78
CA LEU A 123 11.88 35.76 27.80
C LEU A 123 12.79 36.83 28.40
N LEU A 124 13.89 37.14 27.72
CA LEU A 124 14.81 38.15 28.19
C LEU A 124 14.02 39.45 28.40
N PRO A 125 14.24 40.18 29.52
CA PRO A 125 13.54 41.42 29.76
C PRO A 125 13.62 42.33 28.53
N PHE A 126 12.51 43.02 28.23
CA PHE A 126 12.39 43.85 27.03
C PHE A 126 13.51 44.91 26.93
N GLU A 127 14.08 45.30 28.07
CA GLU A 127 15.24 46.20 28.22
C GLU A 127 16.52 45.71 27.51
N TYR A 128 16.63 44.42 27.16
CA TYR A 128 17.77 43.85 26.43
C TYR A 128 17.59 43.85 24.90
N TYR A 129 16.54 44.50 24.39
CA TYR A 129 16.26 44.63 22.98
C TYR A 129 16.41 46.08 22.53
N GLU A 130 17.04 46.26 21.38
CA GLU A 130 17.15 47.54 20.70
C GLU A 130 16.20 47.54 19.51
N GLU A 131 15.58 48.69 19.21
CA GLU A 131 14.81 48.85 17.98
C GLU A 131 15.77 48.80 16.79
N ALA A 132 15.47 47.97 15.80
CA ALA A 132 16.30 47.84 14.61
C ALA A 132 16.20 49.13 13.77
N ASP A 133 17.30 49.51 13.13
CA ASP A 133 17.37 50.65 12.18
C ASP A 133 16.52 50.47 10.90
N GLU A 134 15.73 49.39 10.81
CA GLU A 134 14.85 49.13 9.68
C GLU A 134 13.55 49.93 9.78
N PRO A 135 13.04 50.45 8.65
CA PRO A 135 11.77 51.16 8.66
C PRO A 135 10.65 50.25 9.20
N PRO A 136 9.79 50.77 10.08
CA PRO A 136 8.73 49.98 10.68
C PRO A 136 7.79 49.45 9.59
N ARG A 137 7.41 48.17 9.72
CA ARG A 137 6.52 47.51 8.76
C ARG A 137 5.10 48.09 8.81
N SER A 138 4.73 48.67 9.97
CA SER A 138 3.55 49.50 10.21
C SER A 138 3.71 50.23 11.55
N ASP A 139 2.85 51.21 11.85
CA ASP A 139 2.86 51.98 13.12
C ASP A 139 2.84 51.12 14.39
N ARG A 140 2.36 49.87 14.29
CA ARG A 140 2.22 48.92 15.41
C ARG A 140 3.23 47.76 15.37
N LEU A 141 3.99 47.61 14.28
CA LEU A 141 4.95 46.52 14.11
C LEU A 141 6.36 47.08 13.91
N ARG A 142 7.03 47.32 15.03
CA ARG A 142 8.45 47.68 15.11
C ARG A 142 9.29 46.41 15.28
N LYS A 143 10.45 46.36 14.62
CA LYS A 143 11.38 45.23 14.72
C LYS A 143 12.33 45.51 15.88
N PHE A 144 12.33 44.62 16.87
CA PHE A 144 13.27 44.65 17.98
C PHE A 144 14.29 43.53 17.80
N ILE A 145 15.57 43.86 17.92
CA ILE A 145 16.68 42.93 17.82
C ILE A 145 17.39 42.87 19.17
N HIS A 146 17.83 41.67 19.55
CA HIS A 146 18.65 41.51 20.74
C HIS A 146 20.05 42.07 20.45
N GLY A 147 20.29 43.32 20.90
CA GLY A 147 21.46 44.12 20.54
C GLY A 147 22.74 43.74 21.29
N HIS A 148 22.61 43.09 22.45
CA HIS A 148 23.75 42.79 23.32
C HIS A 148 24.10 41.31 23.33
N ARG A 149 25.18 40.96 22.63
CA ARG A 149 25.88 39.69 22.84
C ARG A 149 26.92 39.88 23.94
N GLU A 150 26.95 38.95 24.89
CA GLU A 150 28.02 38.93 25.89
C GLU A 150 29.39 38.81 25.19
N PRO A 151 30.29 39.79 25.34
CA PRO A 151 31.60 39.72 24.72
C PRO A 151 32.44 38.63 25.38
N PHE A 152 33.36 38.03 24.62
CA PHE A 152 34.33 37.12 25.20
C PHE A 152 35.17 37.87 26.26
N THR A 153 35.25 37.30 27.46
CA THR A 153 36.09 37.83 28.55
C THR A 153 37.55 37.92 28.12
N SER A 154 38.19 39.07 28.36
CA SER A 154 39.61 39.25 28.08
C SER A 154 40.46 38.35 28.99
N GLY A 155 41.49 37.68 28.44
CA GLY A 155 42.39 36.80 29.19
C GLY A 155 41.98 35.32 29.24
N ASN A 156 40.96 34.90 28.48
CA ASN A 156 40.62 33.48 28.34
C ASN A 156 41.56 32.75 27.35
N ILE A 157 41.66 31.43 27.51
CA ILE A 157 42.47 30.53 26.67
C ILE A 157 41.76 30.22 25.33
N ILE A 158 40.64 30.90 25.04
CA ILE A 158 39.82 30.61 23.87
C ILE A 158 40.54 31.15 22.62
N PRO A 159 40.79 30.31 21.60
CA PRO A 159 41.45 30.74 20.37
C PRO A 159 40.69 31.85 19.65
N GLU A 160 41.40 32.84 19.13
CA GLU A 160 40.79 33.95 18.37
C GLU A 160 40.02 33.47 17.14
N GLN A 161 40.50 32.40 16.48
CA GLN A 161 39.80 31.78 15.36
C GLN A 161 38.42 31.23 15.77
N TYR A 162 38.30 30.67 16.98
CA TYR A 162 37.03 30.21 17.52
C TYR A 162 36.09 31.38 17.81
N LYS A 163 36.60 32.45 18.45
CA LYS A 163 35.80 33.65 18.74
C LYS A 163 35.26 34.27 17.45
N SER A 164 36.11 34.38 16.42
CA SER A 164 35.72 34.86 15.10
C SER A 164 34.67 33.97 14.43
N LEU A 165 34.84 32.64 14.51
CA LEU A 165 33.87 31.68 13.97
C LEU A 165 32.51 31.82 14.65
N VAL A 166 32.47 31.90 15.98
CA VAL A 166 31.24 32.08 16.75
C VAL A 166 30.57 33.40 16.36
N ASN A 167 31.30 34.50 16.31
CA ASN A 167 30.76 35.81 15.93
C ASN A 167 30.19 35.82 14.50
N ARG A 168 30.83 35.12 13.55
CA ARG A 168 30.35 34.99 12.17
C ARG A 168 29.14 34.06 12.06
N ALA A 169 29.10 32.98 12.83
CA ALA A 169 27.99 32.01 12.86
C ALA A 169 26.64 32.66 13.19
N VAL A 170 26.70 33.72 13.96
CA VAL A 170 25.55 34.38 14.57
C VAL A 170 25.35 35.81 14.04
N ASP A 171 26.00 36.16 12.92
CA ASP A 171 25.86 37.46 12.27
C ASP A 171 24.39 37.79 11.99
N GLN A 172 23.96 39.05 12.18
CA GLN A 172 22.57 39.44 11.93
C GLN A 172 22.19 39.23 10.47
N ASN A 173 23.13 39.39 9.54
CA ASN A 173 22.94 39.10 8.13
C ASN A 173 23.11 37.58 7.84
N PRO A 174 22.05 36.86 7.43
CA PRO A 174 22.14 35.43 7.17
C PRO A 174 23.11 35.07 6.04
N GLY A 175 23.34 35.97 5.07
CA GLY A 175 24.29 35.75 3.98
C GLY A 175 25.76 35.81 4.40
N ARG A 176 26.05 36.35 5.59
CA ARG A 176 27.40 36.38 6.18
C ARG A 176 27.68 35.18 7.09
N ARG A 177 26.64 34.42 7.45
CA ARG A 177 26.77 33.22 8.28
C ARG A 177 27.44 32.12 7.47
N PRO A 178 28.38 31.36 8.06
CA PRO A 178 28.91 30.17 7.43
C PRO A 178 27.81 29.11 7.39
N ILE A 179 27.74 28.38 6.27
CA ILE A 179 26.92 27.17 6.21
C ILE A 179 27.46 26.11 7.18
N PHE A 180 26.58 25.20 7.61
CA PHE A 180 26.90 24.22 8.66
C PHE A 180 28.15 23.38 8.35
N SER A 181 28.32 22.94 7.10
CA SER A 181 29.51 22.19 6.68
C SER A 181 30.80 22.97 6.88
N LYS A 182 30.83 24.24 6.48
CA LYS A 182 31.98 25.13 6.67
C LYS A 182 32.26 25.39 8.15
N MET A 183 31.22 25.49 8.98
CA MET A 183 31.37 25.62 10.43
C MET A 183 32.06 24.39 11.04
N LEU A 184 31.67 23.18 10.62
CA LEU A 184 32.32 21.95 11.09
C LEU A 184 33.77 21.84 10.63
N THR A 185 34.07 22.23 9.39
CA THR A 185 35.45 22.27 8.88
C THR A 185 36.29 23.28 9.66
N ASP A 186 35.81 24.52 9.81
CA ASP A 186 36.51 25.56 10.56
C ASP A 186 36.75 25.12 12.03
N LEU A 187 35.76 24.48 12.67
CA LEU A 187 35.90 23.92 14.03
C LEU A 187 36.96 22.82 14.10
N LYS A 188 36.97 21.92 13.12
CA LYS A 188 37.95 20.83 13.04
C LYS A 188 39.37 21.39 12.86
N ASP A 189 39.53 22.39 12.01
CA ASP A 189 40.83 23.05 11.79
C ASP A 189 41.30 23.77 13.04
N ILE A 190 40.42 24.50 13.73
CA ILE A 190 40.73 25.15 15.01
C ILE A 190 41.18 24.11 16.04
N PHE A 191 40.46 22.99 16.16
CA PHE A 191 40.79 21.93 17.10
C PHE A 191 42.17 21.30 16.80
N ASN A 192 42.45 21.04 15.53
CA ASN A 192 43.73 20.47 15.10
C ASN A 192 44.90 21.44 15.30
N ASN A 193 44.69 22.73 15.07
CA ASN A 193 45.73 23.75 15.27
C ASN A 193 45.95 24.05 16.77
N TYR A 194 44.91 23.91 17.59
CA TYR A 194 45.00 24.08 19.04
C TYR A 194 45.87 23.02 19.71
N THR A 195 45.84 21.78 19.21
CA THR A 195 46.65 20.66 19.74
C THR A 195 48.11 20.68 19.27
N GLN A 196 48.45 21.49 18.25
CA GLN A 196 49.81 21.60 17.71
C GLN A 196 50.68 22.67 18.38
N HIS A 197 50.14 23.48 19.29
CA HIS A 197 50.94 24.37 20.13
C HIS A 197 51.24 23.68 21.48
N PRO A 198 52.41 23.03 21.67
CA PRO A 198 52.89 22.81 23.01
C PRO A 198 53.07 24.18 23.65
N ILE A 199 52.43 24.38 24.81
CA ILE A 199 52.72 25.49 25.70
C ILE A 199 54.24 25.50 25.89
N SER A 200 54.93 26.44 25.25
CA SER A 200 56.33 26.72 25.53
C SER A 200 56.38 27.33 26.93
N ARG A 201 56.44 26.45 27.93
CA ARG A 201 56.82 26.79 29.29
C ARG A 201 58.29 27.19 29.28
N SER A 202 58.54 28.48 29.28
CA SER A 202 59.83 29.09 29.64
C SER A 202 59.51 30.44 30.28
N GLY A 203 59.76 30.71 31.56
CA GLY A 203 60.35 29.91 32.63
C GLY A 203 60.14 30.60 33.99
N SER A 204 60.88 30.11 34.99
CA SER A 204 61.23 30.76 36.27
C SER A 204 60.32 30.55 37.50
N LEU A 205 60.78 29.61 38.33
CA LEU A 205 60.84 29.56 39.80
C LEU A 205 59.58 29.74 40.68
N ASN A 206 59.32 28.64 41.40
CA ASN A 206 59.14 28.54 42.86
C ASN A 206 57.74 28.47 43.49
N ASN A 207 57.55 27.30 44.12
CA ASN A 207 56.99 27.03 45.45
C ASN A 207 55.46 26.93 45.63
N GLY A 208 55.03 25.68 45.82
CA GLY A 208 54.10 25.30 46.89
C GLY A 208 52.65 25.76 46.76
N ARG A 209 51.86 25.13 45.90
CA ARG A 209 50.39 25.14 46.03
C ARG A 209 49.80 23.81 45.55
N PRO A 210 48.88 23.17 46.29
CA PRO A 210 48.22 21.96 45.82
C PRO A 210 47.39 22.26 44.56
N PRO A 211 47.09 21.26 43.73
CA PRO A 211 46.36 21.46 42.48
C PRO A 211 45.00 22.06 42.80
N LEU A 212 44.73 23.26 42.29
CA LEU A 212 43.37 23.81 42.31
C LEU A 212 42.50 23.00 41.35
N PRO A 213 41.28 22.61 41.77
CA PRO A 213 40.36 21.90 40.90
C PRO A 213 39.93 22.79 39.73
N PRO A 214 39.56 22.21 38.58
CA PRO A 214 39.10 22.96 37.41
C PRO A 214 37.87 23.81 37.77
N PRO A 215 37.65 24.94 37.06
CA PRO A 215 36.56 25.84 37.37
C PRO A 215 35.23 25.12 37.21
N VAL A 216 34.54 24.94 38.34
CA VAL A 216 33.19 24.37 38.40
C VAL A 216 32.27 25.28 37.59
N ARG A 217 31.91 24.83 36.38
CA ARG A 217 30.78 25.40 35.64
C ARG A 217 29.53 25.08 36.44
N LYS A 218 29.01 26.05 37.19
CA LYS A 218 27.66 25.97 37.75
C LYS A 218 26.67 26.10 36.61
N LEU A 219 26.41 24.99 35.94
CA LEU A 219 25.21 24.79 35.15
C LEU A 219 24.21 24.09 36.08
N THR A 220 23.15 24.80 36.45
CA THR A 220 22.04 24.23 37.21
C THR A 220 21.29 23.26 36.30
N VAL A 221 21.78 22.02 36.23
CA VAL A 221 21.08 20.89 35.62
C VAL A 221 20.48 20.09 36.77
N HIS A 222 19.16 19.95 36.77
CA HIS A 222 18.48 19.03 37.69
C HIS A 222 19.05 17.62 37.50
N THR A 223 19.76 17.17 38.53
CA THR A 223 20.16 15.80 38.90
C THR A 223 20.05 14.72 37.82
N ILE A 224 21.17 14.46 37.12
CA ILE A 224 21.53 13.11 36.70
C ILE A 224 22.82 12.78 37.44
N ALA A 225 22.78 11.70 38.21
CA ALA A 225 23.88 11.27 39.07
C ALA A 225 25.17 11.08 38.26
N ALA A 226 26.28 11.54 38.82
CA ALA A 226 27.61 11.41 38.27
C ALA A 226 27.98 9.95 38.06
N ALA A 227 28.28 9.59 36.82
CA ALA A 227 29.27 8.58 36.51
C ALA A 227 30.42 9.30 35.80
N ASP A 228 31.63 9.16 36.34
CA ASP A 228 32.87 9.73 35.84
C ASP A 228 33.28 9.10 34.50
N GLU A 229 32.57 9.42 33.42
CA GLU A 229 33.01 9.10 32.07
C GLU A 229 33.45 10.39 31.38
N ASP A 230 34.76 10.46 31.10
CA ASP A 230 35.36 11.43 30.19
C ASP A 230 34.51 11.51 28.92
N CYS A 231 33.68 12.55 28.80
CA CYS A 231 32.92 12.84 27.59
C CYS A 231 33.87 13.44 26.53
N ALA A 232 34.92 12.71 26.18
CA ALA A 232 35.67 12.94 24.97
C ALA A 232 34.76 12.55 23.80
N ILE A 233 34.19 13.55 23.12
CA ILE A 233 33.40 13.32 21.92
C ILE A 233 34.36 12.81 20.84
N ASP A 234 34.40 11.49 20.65
CA ASP A 234 35.13 10.88 19.54
C ASP A 234 34.37 11.13 18.24
N PHE A 235 34.82 12.14 17.49
CA PHE A 235 34.26 12.46 16.17
C PHE A 235 34.45 11.34 15.15
N ASN A 236 35.29 10.33 15.41
CA ASN A 236 35.42 9.14 14.55
C ASN A 236 34.27 8.14 14.77
N SER A 237 33.51 8.25 15.87
CA SER A 237 32.37 7.40 16.20
C SER A 237 31.09 7.75 15.41
N ILE A 238 31.07 8.89 14.69
CA ILE A 238 29.95 9.27 13.82
C ILE A 238 30.00 8.40 12.56
N ASN A 239 29.58 7.15 12.70
CA ASN A 239 29.40 6.23 11.59
C ASN A 239 28.19 6.69 10.78
N SER A 240 28.44 7.40 9.68
CA SER A 240 27.40 7.77 8.73
C SER A 240 26.91 6.50 8.04
N MET A 241 25.71 6.04 8.42
CA MET A 241 25.06 4.91 7.75
C MET A 241 24.93 5.24 6.26
N SER A 242 25.49 4.42 5.37
CA SER A 242 25.41 4.68 3.92
C SER A 242 23.97 4.56 3.44
N LEU A 243 23.63 5.30 2.38
CA LEU A 243 22.29 5.31 1.78
C LEU A 243 21.85 3.89 1.42
N GLU A 244 22.78 3.08 0.91
CA GLU A 244 22.56 1.69 0.52
C GLU A 244 22.16 0.82 1.72
N LYS A 245 22.83 1.01 2.87
CA LYS A 245 22.55 0.27 4.09
C LYS A 245 21.17 0.62 4.68
N ALA A 246 20.76 1.88 4.57
CA ALA A 246 19.43 2.33 4.97
C ALA A 246 18.32 1.70 4.10
N ILE A 247 18.57 1.56 2.80
CA ILE A 247 17.63 0.94 1.85
C ILE A 247 17.46 -0.56 2.15
N ASP A 248 18.55 -1.26 2.46
CA ASP A 248 18.51 -2.69 2.74
C ASP A 248 17.75 -3.03 4.05
N GLU A 249 17.90 -2.22 5.09
CA GLU A 249 17.12 -2.37 6.33
C GLU A 249 15.62 -2.14 6.11
N HIS A 250 15.25 -1.16 5.28
CA HIS A 250 13.84 -0.90 4.95
C HIS A 250 13.22 -2.04 4.14
N LYS A 251 13.98 -2.67 3.24
CA LYS A 251 13.51 -3.85 2.48
C LYS A 251 13.28 -5.05 3.39
N LYS A 252 14.18 -5.31 4.34
CA LYS A 252 14.09 -6.46 5.25
C LYS A 252 12.82 -6.40 6.12
N ASN A 253 12.46 -5.22 6.61
CA ASN A 253 11.26 -4.99 7.40
C ASN A 253 9.95 -5.03 6.60
N SER A 254 10.01 -4.97 5.26
CA SER A 254 8.83 -5.11 4.40
C SER A 254 8.44 -6.59 4.22
N THR A 255 9.41 -7.49 4.18
CA THR A 255 9.18 -8.93 4.01
C THR A 255 8.52 -9.56 5.24
N ASP A 256 8.89 -9.12 6.44
CA ASP A 256 8.31 -9.59 7.71
C ASP A 256 6.86 -9.13 7.92
N LYS A 257 6.43 -8.04 7.27
CA LYS A 257 5.02 -7.58 7.33
C LYS A 257 4.11 -8.43 6.45
N ASN A 258 4.61 -8.91 5.31
CA ASN A 258 3.86 -9.77 4.40
C ASN A 258 3.65 -11.19 4.96
N SER A 259 4.60 -11.71 5.74
CA SER A 259 4.44 -13.00 6.43
C SER A 259 3.44 -12.91 7.59
N LEU A 260 3.38 -11.79 8.32
CA LEU A 260 2.37 -11.55 9.37
C LEU A 260 0.96 -11.37 8.82
N LEU A 261 0.80 -10.78 7.64
CA LEU A 261 -0.49 -10.66 6.95
C LEU A 261 -1.05 -12.02 6.51
N ASN A 262 -0.18 -12.91 6.03
CA ASN A 262 -0.57 -14.26 5.61
C ASN A 262 -1.01 -15.14 6.79
N LEU A 263 -0.32 -15.05 7.93
CA LEU A 263 -0.69 -15.81 9.14
C LEU A 263 -2.09 -15.42 9.64
N ASN A 264 -2.44 -14.13 9.61
CA ASN A 264 -3.74 -13.65 10.06
C ASN A 264 -4.90 -14.07 9.13
N GLN A 265 -4.65 -14.25 7.83
CA GLN A 265 -5.66 -14.80 6.91
C GLN A 265 -5.91 -16.29 7.12
N GLU A 266 -4.91 -17.05 7.56
CA GLU A 266 -5.03 -18.48 7.86
C GLU A 266 -5.83 -18.73 9.15
N TYR A 267 -5.63 -17.91 10.20
CA TYR A 267 -6.41 -17.97 11.43
C TYR A 267 -7.91 -17.65 11.24
N LEU A 268 -8.25 -16.78 10.29
CA LEU A 268 -9.64 -16.45 9.96
C LEU A 268 -10.36 -17.57 9.18
N LYS A 269 -9.64 -18.41 8.43
CA LYS A 269 -10.22 -19.56 7.72
C LYS A 269 -10.52 -20.77 8.61
N VAL A 270 -9.87 -20.87 9.77
CA VAL A 270 -10.04 -21.99 10.71
C VAL A 270 -11.17 -21.74 11.73
N SER A 271 -11.68 -20.50 11.81
CA SER A 271 -12.72 -20.10 12.78
C SER A 271 -14.14 -19.97 12.18
N LEU A 272 -14.38 -20.47 10.97
CA LEU A 272 -15.68 -20.59 10.31
C LEU A 272 -15.99 -22.06 10.01
#